data_AF-A0A084W2A5-F1
#
_entry.id   AF-A0A084W2A5-F1
#
_cell.length_a   1.000
_cell.length_b   1.000
_cell.length_c   1.000
_cell.angle_alpha   90.00
_cell.angle_beta   90.00
_cell.angle_gamma   90.00
#
_symmetry.space_group_name_H-M   'P 1'
#
loop_
_entity.id
_entity.type
_entity.pdbx_description
1 polymer ?
#
loop_
_entity_poly.entity_id
_entity_poly.type
_entity_poly.pdbx_seq_one_letter_code
_entity_poly.pdbx_strand_id
1 'polypeptide(L)'
;MLVRSWRLLFPREEVIGGPINRESIIHVESKTYINTLEEGANISVDLGSIELPEWYDDVKYKRAQEFFKRNFYAMFVGKLCGLLAIIAVPSILRVLIHTNQSSEPRTAYRRYVATIMHTLEWYYEALVPSSRSWKSITFVRKTHAGVSKQANSVHPGMIISQKDMAITQFGFIGYIIISHRKLGIQYGPGDWEAFVHFWRVIGYMMGIEDRFNACTDSFETTEQRMSLIASEILQPALLNRTSEFEKMGRALTEGLWCFNPFVYYESFLFLTMRLNNIPGYHYWDEEAPANGRQKGLHEQLDRYGRFVLFAISYILSVLLNLTIFRWYFNGQMVMSRFLITHFPFLAIYQYGTVDAYVRILK
;
A
#
# COMPACT_ATOMS: atom_id res chain seq x y z
N MET A 1 23.91 24.93 -4.52
CA MET A 1 24.10 25.63 -3.23
C MET A 1 22.98 25.38 -2.21
N LEU A 2 21.82 24.84 -2.61
CA LEU A 2 20.70 24.46 -1.70
C LEU A 2 20.79 23.03 -1.10
N VAL A 3 21.79 22.22 -1.49
CA VAL A 3 21.93 20.82 -1.05
C VAL A 3 22.56 20.67 0.35
N ARG A 4 23.21 21.72 0.88
CA ARG A 4 23.85 21.67 2.22
C ARG A 4 22.89 21.87 3.40
N SER A 5 21.62 22.19 3.16
CA SER A 5 20.64 22.51 4.22
C SER A 5 19.99 21.29 4.89
N TRP A 6 20.16 20.08 4.35
CA TRP A 6 19.50 18.87 4.88
C TRP A 6 20.02 18.42 6.26
N ARG A 7 21.31 18.68 6.56
CA ARG A 7 21.94 18.30 7.84
C ARG A 7 21.41 19.04 9.07
N LEU A 8 20.80 20.21 8.89
CA LEU A 8 20.34 21.05 10.00
C LEU A 8 18.91 20.70 10.47
N LEU A 9 18.17 19.91 9.71
CA LEU A 9 16.78 19.54 10.03
C LEU A 9 16.66 18.15 10.68
N PHE A 10 17.70 17.31 10.63
CA PHE A 10 17.70 15.94 11.14
C PHE A 10 19.07 15.55 11.71
N PRO A 11 19.29 15.62 13.04
CA PRO A 11 20.51 15.12 13.67
C PRO A 11 20.63 13.59 13.51
N ARG A 12 21.86 13.07 13.40
CA ARG A 12 22.13 11.62 13.51
C ARG A 12 21.77 11.15 14.92
N GLU A 13 21.21 9.96 15.03
CA GLU A 13 21.23 9.23 16.29
C GLU A 13 22.67 8.81 16.60
N GLU A 14 23.20 9.28 17.73
CA GLU A 14 24.32 8.64 18.40
C GLU A 14 23.79 7.37 19.06
N VAL A 15 24.24 6.21 18.58
CA VAL A 15 24.01 4.93 19.24
C VAL A 15 24.89 4.90 20.48
N ILE A 16 24.28 5.17 21.65
CA ILE A 16 24.93 5.02 22.96
C ILE A 16 24.30 3.81 23.66
N GLY A 17 25.05 2.70 23.74
CA GLY A 17 24.71 1.53 24.57
C GLY A 17 25.49 0.27 24.20
N GLY A 18 26.30 -0.25 25.13
CA GLY A 18 27.17 -1.43 24.96
C GLY A 18 26.44 -2.77 24.79
N PRO A 19 27.19 -3.88 24.60
CA PRO A 19 26.66 -5.11 24.01
C PRO A 19 25.87 -5.91 25.03
N ILE A 20 24.55 -5.94 24.87
CA ILE A 20 23.69 -6.97 25.45
C ILE A 20 22.82 -7.53 24.32
N ASN A 21 22.76 -8.86 24.30
CA ASN A 21 22.17 -9.81 23.36
C ASN A 21 20.71 -9.53 22.89
N ARG A 22 20.40 -8.35 22.34
CA ARG A 22 19.08 -7.98 21.78
C ARG A 22 18.84 -8.54 20.38
N GLU A 23 19.88 -8.64 19.55
CA GLU A 23 19.75 -9.11 18.16
C GLU A 23 19.29 -10.57 18.05
N SER A 24 19.67 -11.44 18.99
CA SER A 24 19.28 -12.86 18.97
C SER A 24 17.83 -13.09 19.40
N ILE A 25 17.32 -12.32 20.37
CA ILE A 25 15.92 -12.39 20.83
C ILE A 25 14.98 -11.86 19.73
N ILE A 26 15.36 -10.73 19.10
CA ILE A 26 14.64 -10.17 17.95
C ILE A 26 14.64 -11.13 16.75
N HIS A 27 15.74 -11.87 16.51
CA HIS A 27 15.80 -12.89 15.46
C HIS A 27 14.94 -14.13 15.69
N VAL A 28 14.64 -14.48 16.95
CA VAL A 28 13.81 -15.64 17.30
C VAL A 28 12.32 -15.27 17.23
N GLU A 29 11.93 -14.08 17.71
CA GLU A 29 10.56 -13.57 17.53
C GLU A 29 10.24 -13.26 16.05
N SER A 30 11.22 -12.82 15.26
CA SER A 30 11.02 -12.47 13.84
C SER A 30 10.71 -13.66 12.93
N LYS A 31 11.30 -14.83 13.18
CA LYS A 31 10.93 -16.07 12.45
C LYS A 31 9.52 -16.57 12.81
N THR A 32 8.98 -16.14 13.95
CA THR A 32 7.69 -16.64 14.45
C THR A 32 6.52 -16.13 13.61
N TYR A 33 6.52 -14.85 13.20
CA TYR A 33 5.40 -14.31 12.43
C TYR A 33 5.34 -14.82 10.99
N ILE A 34 6.49 -14.98 10.31
CA ILE A 34 6.50 -15.56 8.96
C ILE A 34 5.99 -17.01 9.00
N ASN A 35 6.43 -17.81 9.98
CA ASN A 35 5.89 -19.16 10.18
C ASN A 35 4.38 -19.13 10.43
N THR A 36 3.90 -18.18 11.25
CA THR A 36 2.47 -17.97 11.46
C THR A 36 1.77 -17.67 10.14
N LEU A 37 2.30 -16.78 9.29
CA LEU A 37 1.71 -16.52 7.97
C LEU A 37 1.70 -17.76 7.07
N GLU A 38 2.71 -18.62 7.12
CA GLU A 38 2.73 -19.87 6.36
C GLU A 38 1.61 -20.84 6.81
N GLU A 39 1.28 -20.91 8.09
CA GLU A 39 0.12 -21.67 8.58
C GLU A 39 -1.19 -21.18 7.94
N GLY A 40 -1.27 -19.88 7.65
CA GLY A 40 -2.41 -19.23 7.00
C GLY A 40 -2.47 -19.40 5.48
N ALA A 41 -1.47 -20.01 4.83
CA ALA A 41 -1.36 -20.08 3.37
C ALA A 41 -2.47 -20.93 2.71
N ASN A 42 -3.04 -21.88 3.45
CA ASN A 42 -4.10 -22.78 2.96
C ASN A 42 -5.44 -22.58 3.68
N ILE A 43 -5.56 -21.52 4.50
CA ILE A 43 -6.77 -21.19 5.23
C ILE A 43 -7.48 -20.05 4.49
N SER A 44 -8.74 -20.23 4.10
CA SER A 44 -9.52 -19.15 3.48
C SER A 44 -10.04 -18.18 4.56
N VAL A 45 -10.35 -16.95 4.17
CA VAL A 45 -10.94 -15.97 5.09
C VAL A 45 -12.30 -16.41 5.61
N ASP A 46 -12.57 -16.11 6.89
CA ASP A 46 -13.85 -16.42 7.51
C ASP A 46 -14.98 -15.56 6.91
N LEU A 47 -16.14 -16.18 6.72
CA LEU A 47 -17.38 -15.60 6.19
C LEU A 47 -18.47 -15.40 7.26
N GLY A 48 -18.14 -15.54 8.54
CA GLY A 48 -19.05 -15.23 9.66
C GLY A 48 -19.66 -13.83 9.62
N SER A 49 -20.52 -13.53 10.61
CA SER A 49 -21.10 -12.19 10.75
C SER A 49 -20.01 -11.12 10.78
N ILE A 50 -20.29 -9.98 10.15
CA ILE A 50 -19.41 -8.83 10.26
C ILE A 50 -19.75 -8.09 11.55
N GLU A 51 -18.79 -8.01 12.44
CA GLU A 51 -18.93 -7.41 13.77
C GLU A 51 -17.71 -6.54 14.04
N LEU A 52 -17.88 -5.55 14.91
CA LEU A 52 -16.73 -4.80 15.43
C LEU A 52 -15.99 -5.70 16.42
N PRO A 53 -14.65 -5.67 16.43
CA PRO A 53 -13.90 -6.37 17.45
C PRO A 53 -14.16 -5.75 18.82
N GLU A 54 -14.11 -6.54 19.89
CA GLU A 54 -14.32 -6.08 21.27
C GLU A 54 -13.35 -4.96 21.67
N TRP A 55 -12.15 -4.96 21.09
CA TRP A 55 -11.10 -3.97 21.32
C TRP A 55 -11.22 -2.72 20.41
N TYR A 56 -12.34 -2.54 19.69
CA TYR A 56 -12.60 -1.36 18.86
C TYR A 56 -12.57 -0.05 19.65
N ASP A 57 -11.83 0.93 19.15
CA ASP A 57 -11.69 2.26 19.73
C ASP A 57 -12.04 3.31 18.66
N ASP A 58 -13.24 3.88 18.76
CA ASP A 58 -13.77 4.89 17.83
C ASP A 58 -12.92 6.17 17.82
N VAL A 59 -12.29 6.53 18.95
CA VAL A 59 -11.43 7.72 19.03
C VAL A 59 -10.16 7.50 18.20
N LYS A 60 -9.52 6.34 18.34
CA LYS A 60 -8.38 5.96 17.49
C LYS A 60 -8.79 5.85 16.03
N TYR A 61 -9.95 5.25 15.73
CA TYR A 61 -10.43 5.11 14.37
C TYR A 61 -10.63 6.47 13.68
N LYS A 62 -11.31 7.42 14.33
CA LYS A 62 -11.50 8.80 13.81
C LYS A 62 -10.19 9.56 13.68
N ARG A 63 -9.26 9.38 14.64
CA ARG A 63 -7.93 9.98 14.55
C ARG A 63 -7.15 9.48 13.33
N ALA A 64 -7.23 8.20 13.01
CA ALA A 64 -6.59 7.63 11.82
C ALA A 64 -7.18 8.20 10.53
N GLN A 65 -8.49 8.42 10.48
CA GLN A 65 -9.15 9.08 9.36
C GLN A 65 -8.61 10.51 9.14
N GLU A 66 -8.42 11.28 10.23
CA GLU A 66 -7.81 12.61 10.14
C GLU A 66 -6.32 12.56 9.77
N PHE A 67 -5.59 11.58 10.28
CA PHE A 67 -4.20 11.35 9.90
C PHE A 67 -4.05 11.05 8.39
N PHE A 68 -4.96 10.26 7.83
CA PHE A 68 -5.03 10.02 6.39
C PHE A 68 -5.30 11.30 5.60
N LYS A 69 -6.28 12.12 6.00
CA LYS A 69 -6.62 13.38 5.32
C LYS A 69 -5.44 14.36 5.28
N ARG A 70 -4.66 14.44 6.37
CA ARG A 70 -3.42 15.25 6.46
C ARG A 70 -2.28 14.73 5.58
N ASN A 71 -2.34 13.47 5.13
CA ASN A 71 -1.29 12.80 4.37
C ASN A 71 -1.78 12.13 3.09
N PHE A 72 -2.93 12.56 2.55
CA PHE A 72 -3.65 11.82 1.51
C PHE A 72 -2.77 11.51 0.30
N TYR A 73 -2.06 12.50 -0.25
CA TYR A 73 -1.18 12.27 -1.40
C TYR A 73 -0.05 11.27 -1.11
N ALA A 74 0.70 11.46 -0.02
CA ALA A 74 1.80 10.58 0.36
C ALA A 74 1.31 9.13 0.62
N MET A 75 0.20 8.98 1.33
CA MET A 75 -0.39 7.69 1.61
C MET A 75 -0.97 7.02 0.36
N PHE A 76 -1.45 7.79 -0.62
CA PHE A 76 -1.89 7.25 -1.91
C PHE A 76 -0.69 6.70 -2.69
N VAL A 77 0.42 7.43 -2.77
CA VAL A 77 1.65 6.96 -3.42
C VAL A 77 2.16 5.69 -2.73
N GLY A 78 2.21 5.68 -1.40
CA GLY A 78 2.60 4.49 -0.63
C GLY A 78 1.71 3.27 -0.92
N LYS A 79 0.39 3.46 -1.01
CA LYS A 79 -0.58 2.41 -1.38
C LYS A 79 -0.39 1.91 -2.82
N LEU A 80 -0.10 2.79 -3.77
CA LEU A 80 0.14 2.38 -5.16
C LEU A 80 1.42 1.55 -5.29
N CYS A 81 2.49 1.94 -4.61
CA CYS A 81 3.70 1.13 -4.52
C CYS A 81 3.45 -0.19 -3.78
N GLY A 82 2.67 -0.17 -2.70
CA GLY A 82 2.26 -1.36 -1.95
C GLY A 82 1.50 -2.36 -2.84
N LEU A 83 0.54 -1.86 -3.62
CA LEU A 83 -0.21 -2.65 -4.58
C LEU A 83 0.70 -3.27 -5.66
N LEU A 84 1.64 -2.50 -6.23
CA LEU A 84 2.63 -3.06 -7.15
C LEU A 84 3.44 -4.17 -6.49
N ALA A 85 3.90 -3.99 -5.26
CA ALA A 85 4.68 -5.01 -4.57
C ALA A 85 3.92 -6.31 -4.32
N ILE A 86 2.67 -6.25 -3.87
CA ILE A 86 1.90 -7.47 -3.58
C ILE A 86 1.50 -8.24 -4.85
N ILE A 87 1.40 -7.56 -6.00
CA ILE A 87 1.15 -8.22 -7.30
C ILE A 87 2.34 -9.12 -7.69
N ALA A 88 3.55 -8.86 -7.18
CA ALA A 88 4.70 -9.74 -7.41
C ALA A 88 4.57 -11.08 -6.68
N VAL A 89 3.70 -11.20 -5.67
CA VAL A 89 3.53 -12.44 -4.91
C VAL A 89 2.76 -13.46 -5.74
N PRO A 90 3.32 -14.65 -6.05
CA PRO A 90 2.73 -15.59 -7.00
C PRO A 90 1.31 -16.05 -6.66
N SER A 91 1.01 -16.26 -5.37
CA SER A 91 -0.31 -16.68 -4.89
C SER A 91 -1.39 -15.62 -5.11
N ILE A 92 -1.03 -14.34 -5.03
CA ILE A 92 -1.91 -13.20 -5.32
C ILE A 92 -2.03 -13.05 -6.84
N LEU A 93 -0.90 -13.02 -7.55
CA LEU A 93 -0.83 -12.82 -9.00
C LEU A 93 -1.73 -13.81 -9.76
N ARG A 94 -1.65 -15.11 -9.43
CA ARG A 94 -2.46 -16.14 -10.09
C ARG A 94 -3.97 -15.90 -9.97
N VAL A 95 -4.45 -15.39 -8.82
CA VAL A 95 -5.86 -15.06 -8.63
C VAL A 95 -6.24 -13.85 -9.48
N LEU A 96 -5.38 -12.83 -9.53
CA LEU A 96 -5.62 -11.65 -10.35
C LEU A 96 -5.72 -12.01 -11.83
N ILE A 97 -4.81 -12.86 -12.33
CA ILE A 97 -4.83 -13.40 -13.70
C ILE A 97 -6.13 -14.20 -13.94
N HIS A 98 -6.47 -15.13 -13.03
CA HIS A 98 -7.66 -15.97 -13.14
C HIS A 98 -8.95 -15.13 -13.26
N THR A 99 -9.09 -14.07 -12.47
CA THR A 99 -10.28 -13.20 -12.53
C THR A 99 -10.37 -12.40 -13.82
N ASN A 100 -9.24 -12.16 -14.49
CA ASN A 100 -9.11 -11.34 -15.70
C ASN A 100 -9.70 -9.92 -15.59
N GLN A 101 -9.89 -9.41 -14.36
CA GLN A 101 -10.48 -8.09 -14.08
C GLN A 101 -9.45 -6.95 -14.08
N SER A 102 -8.18 -7.24 -14.34
CA SER A 102 -7.10 -6.24 -14.34
C SER A 102 -5.95 -6.55 -15.30
N SER A 103 -6.19 -7.41 -16.29
CA SER A 103 -5.18 -7.81 -17.26
C SER A 103 -4.98 -6.78 -18.38
N GLU A 104 -5.94 -5.87 -18.57
CA GLU A 104 -5.93 -4.84 -19.62
C GLU A 104 -6.23 -3.46 -19.00
N PRO A 105 -5.72 -2.35 -19.57
CA PRO A 105 -5.86 -1.02 -18.97
C PRO A 105 -7.29 -0.63 -18.62
N ARG A 106 -8.27 -0.96 -19.47
CA ARG A 106 -9.69 -0.67 -19.25
C ARG A 106 -10.27 -1.42 -18.05
N THR A 107 -9.99 -2.72 -17.93
CA THR A 107 -10.52 -3.53 -16.81
C THR A 107 -9.79 -3.16 -15.51
N ALA A 108 -8.48 -2.94 -15.59
CA ALA A 108 -7.67 -2.43 -14.49
C ALA A 108 -8.19 -1.08 -13.98
N TYR A 109 -8.50 -0.12 -14.86
CA TYR A 109 -9.13 1.15 -14.49
C TYR A 109 -10.36 0.93 -13.60
N ARG A 110 -11.32 0.11 -14.07
CA ARG A 110 -12.57 -0.15 -13.33
C ARG A 110 -12.30 -0.78 -11.96
N ARG A 111 -11.42 -1.79 -11.91
CA ARG A 111 -11.07 -2.49 -10.68
C ARG A 111 -10.39 -1.58 -9.66
N TYR A 112 -9.38 -0.83 -10.09
CA TYR A 112 -8.55 -0.04 -9.18
C TYR A 112 -9.22 1.28 -8.78
N VAL A 113 -10.02 1.90 -9.65
CA VAL A 113 -10.90 3.00 -9.23
C VAL A 113 -11.94 2.52 -8.22
N ALA A 114 -12.55 1.35 -8.42
CA ALA A 114 -13.44 0.76 -7.42
C ALA A 114 -12.72 0.53 -6.08
N THR A 115 -11.49 0.03 -6.11
CA THR A 115 -10.65 -0.15 -4.91
C THR A 115 -10.39 1.18 -4.21
N ILE A 116 -10.01 2.22 -4.96
CA ILE A 116 -9.81 3.58 -4.43
C ILE A 116 -11.10 4.07 -3.76
N MET A 117 -12.25 3.98 -4.45
CA MET A 117 -13.53 4.42 -3.89
C MET A 117 -13.88 3.67 -2.60
N HIS A 118 -13.75 2.34 -2.57
CA HIS A 118 -14.00 1.54 -1.37
C HIS A 118 -13.11 1.99 -0.20
N THR A 119 -11.80 2.14 -0.41
CA THR A 119 -10.90 2.60 0.65
C THR A 119 -11.22 4.01 1.13
N LEU A 120 -11.67 4.90 0.25
CA LEU A 120 -12.09 6.25 0.62
C LEU A 120 -13.36 6.25 1.47
N GLU A 121 -14.32 5.36 1.24
CA GLU A 121 -15.46 5.20 2.15
C GLU A 121 -14.96 4.88 3.57
N TRP A 122 -13.92 4.05 3.73
CA TRP A 122 -13.39 3.71 5.06
C TRP A 122 -12.72 4.91 5.75
N TYR A 123 -12.08 5.79 4.99
CA TYR A 123 -11.41 6.98 5.54
C TYR A 123 -12.33 8.19 5.77
N TYR A 124 -13.46 8.28 5.07
CA TYR A 124 -14.34 9.46 5.11
C TYR A 124 -15.67 9.22 5.82
N GLU A 125 -16.10 7.98 6.01
CA GLU A 125 -17.38 7.66 6.64
C GLU A 125 -17.19 7.02 8.02
N ALA A 126 -18.15 7.22 8.91
CA ALA A 126 -18.15 6.53 10.21
C ALA A 126 -18.28 5.01 10.01
N LEU A 127 -17.70 4.21 10.91
CA LEU A 127 -17.78 2.75 10.86
C LEU A 127 -18.94 2.25 11.76
N VAL A 128 -20.17 2.33 11.23
CA VAL A 128 -21.38 1.85 11.90
C VAL A 128 -22.22 1.02 10.93
N PRO A 129 -23.05 0.06 11.37
CA PRO A 129 -23.76 -0.88 10.49
C PRO A 129 -24.52 -0.29 9.29
N SER A 130 -25.08 0.92 9.45
CA SER A 130 -25.84 1.61 8.41
C SER A 130 -24.99 2.40 7.41
N SER A 131 -23.71 2.64 7.71
CA SER A 131 -22.84 3.54 6.95
C SER A 131 -22.37 2.94 5.64
N ARG A 132 -21.87 3.81 4.75
CA ARG A 132 -21.26 3.37 3.49
C ARG A 132 -19.95 2.61 3.73
N SER A 133 -19.17 2.97 4.75
CA SER A 133 -17.95 2.23 5.14
C SER A 133 -18.28 0.77 5.47
N TRP A 134 -19.30 0.53 6.31
CA TRP A 134 -19.70 -0.82 6.70
C TRP A 134 -20.19 -1.65 5.50
N LYS A 135 -21.05 -1.06 4.67
CA LYS A 135 -21.53 -1.69 3.43
C LYS A 135 -20.37 -2.01 2.49
N SER A 136 -19.40 -1.10 2.37
CA SER A 136 -18.20 -1.28 1.57
C SER A 136 -17.34 -2.44 2.06
N ILE A 137 -17.03 -2.51 3.37
CA ILE A 137 -16.21 -3.60 3.93
C ILE A 137 -16.93 -4.94 3.74
N THR A 138 -18.24 -4.98 4.01
CA THR A 138 -19.08 -6.16 3.80
C THR A 138 -19.04 -6.62 2.34
N PHE A 139 -19.16 -5.69 1.40
CA PHE A 139 -19.13 -5.98 -0.04
C PHE A 139 -17.77 -6.56 -0.46
N VAL A 140 -16.66 -5.94 -0.03
CA VAL A 140 -15.31 -6.40 -0.39
C VAL A 140 -15.03 -7.79 0.21
N ARG A 141 -15.37 -8.01 1.49
CA ARG A 141 -15.23 -9.34 2.14
C ARG A 141 -16.00 -10.42 1.38
N LYS A 142 -17.27 -10.17 1.05
CA LYS A 142 -18.09 -11.11 0.25
C LYS A 142 -17.51 -11.34 -1.14
N THR A 143 -16.98 -10.31 -1.78
CA THR A 143 -16.36 -10.42 -3.10
C THR A 143 -15.11 -11.30 -3.06
N HIS A 144 -14.20 -11.08 -2.10
CA HIS A 144 -13.02 -11.92 -1.95
C HIS A 144 -13.37 -13.38 -1.68
N ALA A 145 -14.31 -13.64 -0.78
CA ALA A 145 -14.73 -15.01 -0.50
C ALA A 145 -15.42 -15.68 -1.69
N GLY A 146 -16.24 -14.93 -2.45
CA GLY A 146 -16.86 -15.41 -3.69
C GLY A 146 -15.83 -15.76 -4.75
N VAL A 147 -14.84 -14.89 -4.98
CA VAL A 147 -13.73 -15.14 -5.91
C VAL A 147 -12.90 -16.34 -5.45
N SER A 148 -12.58 -16.44 -4.16
CA SER A 148 -11.83 -17.57 -3.58
C SER A 148 -12.56 -18.90 -3.83
N LYS A 149 -13.87 -18.94 -3.54
CA LYS A 149 -14.70 -20.13 -3.78
C LYS A 149 -14.76 -20.51 -5.26
N GLN A 150 -14.94 -19.51 -6.13
CA GLN A 150 -14.98 -19.72 -7.58
C GLN A 150 -13.65 -20.25 -8.09
N ALA A 151 -12.54 -19.60 -7.77
CA ALA A 151 -11.20 -19.99 -8.19
C ALA A 151 -10.88 -21.42 -7.73
N ASN A 152 -11.19 -21.76 -6.48
CA ASN A 152 -10.98 -23.10 -5.92
C ASN A 152 -11.83 -24.19 -6.60
N SER A 153 -13.01 -23.82 -7.12
CA SER A 153 -13.87 -24.76 -7.88
C SER A 153 -13.32 -25.10 -9.27
N VAL A 154 -12.54 -24.20 -9.87
CA VAL A 154 -11.91 -24.38 -11.18
C VAL A 154 -10.50 -24.96 -11.04
N HIS A 155 -9.75 -24.49 -10.04
CA HIS A 155 -8.39 -24.88 -9.75
C HIS A 155 -8.28 -25.23 -8.26
N PRO A 156 -8.40 -26.51 -7.88
CA PRO A 156 -8.30 -26.93 -6.48
C PRO A 156 -7.04 -26.39 -5.80
N GLY A 157 -7.21 -25.76 -4.64
CA GLY A 157 -6.15 -25.08 -3.89
C GLY A 157 -5.90 -23.62 -4.27
N MET A 158 -6.51 -23.10 -5.34
CA MET A 158 -6.46 -21.66 -5.65
C MET A 158 -7.48 -20.90 -4.81
N ILE A 159 -7.06 -20.48 -3.63
CA ILE A 159 -7.87 -19.67 -2.71
C ILE A 159 -7.26 -18.28 -2.53
N ILE A 160 -8.07 -17.36 -2.01
CA ILE A 160 -7.57 -16.17 -1.31
C ILE A 160 -7.39 -16.57 0.15
N SER A 161 -6.13 -16.72 0.56
CA SER A 161 -5.76 -17.23 1.88
C SER A 161 -5.64 -16.14 2.95
N GLN A 162 -5.58 -16.53 4.22
CA GLN A 162 -5.26 -15.64 5.34
C GLN A 162 -3.91 -14.95 5.13
N LYS A 163 -2.91 -15.69 4.64
CA LYS A 163 -1.60 -15.16 4.25
C LYS A 163 -1.72 -14.08 3.18
N ASP A 164 -2.42 -14.37 2.09
CA ASP A 164 -2.59 -13.42 0.97
C ASP A 164 -3.31 -12.14 1.43
N MET A 165 -4.26 -12.26 2.34
CA MET A 165 -4.99 -11.11 2.88
C MET A 165 -4.13 -10.26 3.81
N ALA A 166 -3.28 -10.87 4.64
CA ALA A 166 -2.30 -10.14 5.46
C ALA A 166 -1.25 -9.42 4.61
N ILE A 167 -0.75 -10.07 3.56
CA ILE A 167 0.15 -9.45 2.57
C ILE A 167 -0.58 -8.33 1.82
N THR A 168 -1.85 -8.51 1.47
CA THR A 168 -2.66 -7.46 0.84
C THR A 168 -2.86 -6.27 1.77
N GLN A 169 -3.05 -6.51 3.08
CA GLN A 169 -3.10 -5.46 4.09
C GLN A 169 -1.78 -4.67 4.13
N PHE A 170 -0.62 -5.34 4.07
CA PHE A 170 0.67 -4.66 3.87
C PHE A 170 0.63 -3.73 2.65
N GLY A 171 0.04 -4.16 1.53
CA GLY A 171 -0.11 -3.32 0.34
C GLY A 171 -0.78 -1.96 0.59
N PHE A 172 -1.59 -1.82 1.64
CA PHE A 172 -2.28 -0.57 1.96
C PHE A 172 -1.62 0.31 3.04
N ILE A 173 -0.87 -0.30 3.96
CA ILE A 173 -0.28 0.37 5.14
C ILE A 173 1.23 0.16 5.28
N GLY A 174 1.79 -0.93 4.76
CA GLY A 174 3.16 -1.38 4.97
C GLY A 174 4.20 -0.30 4.73
N TYR A 175 4.33 0.23 3.51
CA TYR A 175 5.30 1.31 3.22
C TYR A 175 4.98 2.63 3.93
N ILE A 176 3.72 2.87 4.30
CA ILE A 176 3.37 4.05 5.08
C ILE A 176 3.97 3.94 6.48
N ILE A 177 4.08 2.74 7.04
CA ILE A 177 4.78 2.48 8.30
C ILE A 177 6.29 2.44 8.07
N ILE A 178 6.81 1.47 7.32
CA ILE A 178 8.26 1.18 7.30
C ILE A 178 9.08 2.15 6.43
N SER A 179 8.43 3.01 5.66
CA SER A 179 9.06 4.00 4.77
C SER A 179 8.42 5.38 4.87
N HIS A 180 7.82 5.67 6.02
CA HIS A 180 7.12 6.94 6.29
C HIS A 180 7.98 8.17 5.97
N ARG A 181 9.28 8.15 6.28
CA ARG A 181 10.22 9.26 5.98
C ARG A 181 10.45 9.46 4.48
N LYS A 182 10.63 8.37 3.71
CA LYS A 182 10.82 8.43 2.24
C LYS A 182 9.57 8.93 1.50
N LEU A 183 8.39 8.72 2.10
CA LEU A 183 7.11 9.21 1.60
C LEU A 183 6.79 10.64 2.07
N GLY A 184 7.58 11.20 2.99
CA GLY A 184 7.32 12.49 3.60
C GLY A 184 6.04 12.50 4.43
N ILE A 185 5.73 11.45 5.19
CA ILE A 185 4.55 11.43 6.07
C ILE A 185 4.79 12.37 7.27
N GLN A 186 3.81 13.22 7.56
CA GLN A 186 3.82 14.15 8.70
C GLN A 186 2.84 13.63 9.76
N TYR A 187 3.33 13.40 10.97
CA TYR A 187 2.59 12.76 12.06
C TYR A 187 2.81 13.48 13.39
N GLY A 188 1.83 13.40 14.28
CA GLY A 188 1.91 13.86 15.66
C GLY A 188 1.73 12.73 16.67
N PRO A 189 1.80 13.03 17.98
CA PRO A 189 1.66 12.03 19.04
C PRO A 189 0.34 11.26 18.93
N GLY A 190 0.37 9.93 18.90
CA GLY A 190 -0.83 9.08 18.81
C GLY A 190 -1.32 8.77 17.38
N ASP A 191 -0.74 9.38 16.33
CA ASP A 191 -1.18 9.13 14.95
C ASP A 191 -0.87 7.71 14.48
N TRP A 192 0.26 7.14 14.90
CA TRP A 192 0.67 5.80 14.50
C TRP A 192 -0.16 4.70 15.16
N GLU A 193 -0.39 4.81 16.46
CA GLU A 193 -1.24 3.91 17.23
C GLU A 193 -2.68 3.92 16.69
N ALA A 194 -3.18 5.11 16.33
CA ALA A 194 -4.47 5.25 15.69
C ALA A 194 -4.51 4.59 14.30
N PHE A 195 -3.49 4.82 13.46
CA PHE A 195 -3.46 4.29 12.10
C PHE A 195 -3.32 2.76 12.06
N VAL A 196 -2.49 2.21 12.94
CA VAL A 196 -2.38 0.76 13.14
C VAL A 196 -3.70 0.19 13.65
N HIS A 197 -4.33 0.82 14.64
CA HIS A 197 -5.64 0.40 15.13
C HIS A 197 -6.69 0.38 14.00
N PHE A 198 -6.77 1.43 13.19
CA PHE A 198 -7.69 1.50 12.06
C PHE A 198 -7.51 0.31 11.11
N TRP A 199 -6.27 0.01 10.69
CA TRP A 199 -6.03 -1.09 9.76
C TRP A 199 -6.15 -2.46 10.42
N ARG A 200 -5.88 -2.60 11.72
CA ARG A 200 -6.18 -3.81 12.48
C ARG A 200 -7.68 -4.10 12.45
N VAL A 201 -8.52 -3.10 12.72
CA VAL A 201 -10.01 -3.21 12.65
C VAL A 201 -10.45 -3.60 11.24
N ILE A 202 -9.95 -2.92 10.20
CA ILE A 202 -10.29 -3.25 8.81
C ILE A 202 -9.90 -4.69 8.48
N GLY A 203 -8.69 -5.13 8.85
CA GLY A 203 -8.24 -6.51 8.64
C GLY A 203 -9.14 -7.54 9.31
N TYR A 204 -9.48 -7.32 10.58
CA TYR A 204 -10.41 -8.15 11.33
C TYR A 204 -11.78 -8.24 10.65
N MET A 205 -12.38 -7.09 10.31
CA MET A 205 -13.69 -7.04 9.68
C MET A 205 -13.72 -7.64 8.28
N MET A 206 -12.57 -7.69 7.59
CA MET A 206 -12.37 -8.40 6.33
C MET A 206 -12.22 -9.92 6.47
N GLY A 207 -12.18 -10.45 7.70
CA GLY A 207 -12.07 -11.87 7.99
C GLY A 207 -10.64 -12.37 8.20
N ILE A 208 -9.68 -11.45 8.41
CA ILE A 208 -8.31 -11.85 8.79
C ILE A 208 -8.31 -12.23 10.28
N GLU A 209 -7.91 -13.46 10.61
CA GLU A 209 -7.75 -13.85 12.02
C GLU A 209 -6.68 -13.00 12.70
N ASP A 210 -6.87 -12.66 13.97
CA ASP A 210 -5.96 -11.78 14.72
C ASP A 210 -4.49 -12.25 14.69
N ARG A 211 -4.24 -13.57 14.67
CA ARG A 211 -2.88 -14.12 14.56
C ARG A 211 -2.18 -13.83 13.22
N PHE A 212 -2.95 -13.70 12.13
CA PHE A 212 -2.43 -13.40 10.79
C PHE A 212 -2.49 -11.91 10.44
N ASN A 213 -3.22 -11.10 11.18
CA ASN A 213 -3.38 -9.67 10.92
C ASN A 213 -2.02 -8.95 10.99
N ALA A 214 -1.61 -8.25 9.94
CA ALA A 214 -0.32 -7.58 9.91
C ALA A 214 -0.27 -6.39 10.88
N CYS A 215 -1.44 -5.81 11.20
CA CYS A 215 -1.58 -4.79 12.23
C CYS A 215 -1.95 -5.42 13.58
N THR A 216 -1.36 -4.91 14.65
CA THR A 216 -1.49 -5.41 16.03
C THR A 216 -2.01 -4.34 16.96
N ASP A 217 -2.03 -4.60 18.26
CA ASP A 217 -2.40 -3.63 19.31
C ASP A 217 -1.40 -2.47 19.46
N SER A 218 -0.13 -2.68 19.09
CA SER A 218 0.92 -1.64 19.14
C SER A 218 1.53 -1.31 17.76
N PHE A 219 2.08 -0.10 17.64
CA PHE A 219 2.84 0.33 16.46
C PHE A 219 4.13 -0.47 16.27
N GLU A 220 4.89 -0.69 17.36
CA GLU A 220 6.18 -1.38 17.34
C GLU A 220 6.07 -2.79 16.76
N THR A 221 5.14 -3.60 17.28
CA THR A 221 4.94 -4.96 16.79
C THR A 221 4.37 -4.98 15.36
N THR A 222 3.58 -3.97 14.98
CA THR A 222 3.12 -3.84 13.58
C THR A 222 4.27 -3.50 12.65
N GLU A 223 5.13 -2.56 13.01
CA GLU A 223 6.30 -2.18 12.21
C GLU A 223 7.25 -3.37 12.02
N GLN A 224 7.45 -4.19 13.05
CA GLN A 224 8.19 -5.44 12.95
C GLN A 224 7.54 -6.42 11.95
N ARG A 225 6.24 -6.69 12.07
CA ARG A 225 5.49 -7.57 11.13
C ARG A 225 5.56 -7.07 9.69
N MET A 226 5.39 -5.76 9.48
CA MET A 226 5.48 -5.15 8.15
C MET A 226 6.89 -5.27 7.58
N SER A 227 7.91 -5.04 8.41
CA SER A 227 9.31 -5.18 7.99
C SER A 227 9.64 -6.60 7.55
N LEU A 228 9.10 -7.61 8.25
CA LEU A 228 9.26 -9.03 7.88
C LEU A 228 8.55 -9.38 6.59
N ILE A 229 7.30 -8.91 6.38
CA ILE A 229 6.61 -9.10 5.10
C ILE A 229 7.43 -8.47 3.96
N ALA A 230 8.00 -7.28 4.18
CA ALA A 230 8.83 -6.62 3.18
C ALA A 230 10.11 -7.41 2.85
N SER A 231 10.90 -7.82 3.86
CA SER A 231 12.19 -8.48 3.64
C SER A 231 12.06 -9.93 3.20
N GLU A 232 11.15 -10.70 3.80
CA GLU A 232 11.09 -12.15 3.60
C GLU A 232 10.16 -12.57 2.45
N ILE A 233 9.20 -11.71 2.07
CA ILE A 233 8.20 -12.05 1.05
C ILE A 233 8.32 -11.12 -0.16
N LEU A 234 8.21 -9.81 0.05
CA LEU A 234 8.09 -8.87 -1.07
C LEU A 234 9.41 -8.63 -1.79
N GLN A 235 10.53 -8.51 -1.08
CA GLN A 235 11.84 -8.38 -1.70
C GLN A 235 12.16 -9.59 -2.62
N PRO A 236 12.08 -10.86 -2.17
CA PRO A 236 12.27 -12.01 -3.06
C PRO A 236 11.30 -12.04 -4.25
N ALA A 237 10.02 -11.72 -4.03
CA ALA A 237 9.02 -11.68 -5.09
C ALA A 237 9.34 -10.61 -6.15
N LEU A 238 9.75 -9.41 -5.73
CA LEU A 238 10.14 -8.31 -6.59
C LEU A 238 11.49 -8.53 -7.30
N LEU A 239 12.39 -9.34 -6.73
CA LEU A 239 13.62 -9.72 -7.43
C LEU A 239 13.37 -10.78 -8.50
N ASN A 240 12.38 -11.66 -8.28
CA ASN A 240 12.02 -12.75 -9.19
C ASN A 240 10.75 -12.45 -10.01
N ARG A 241 10.66 -11.23 -10.55
CA ARG A 241 9.50 -10.75 -11.34
C ARG A 241 9.27 -11.61 -12.57
N THR A 242 8.01 -11.91 -12.87
CA THR A 242 7.64 -12.63 -14.09
C THR A 242 7.13 -11.67 -15.17
N SER A 243 6.99 -12.16 -16.41
CA SER A 243 6.40 -11.38 -17.51
C SER A 243 4.94 -10.99 -17.25
N GLU A 244 4.21 -11.83 -16.52
CA GLU A 244 2.83 -11.62 -16.12
C GLU A 244 2.72 -10.50 -15.08
N PHE A 245 3.67 -10.45 -14.13
CA PHE A 245 3.80 -9.32 -13.22
C PHE A 245 3.97 -8.00 -14.00
N GLU A 246 4.89 -7.98 -14.96
CA GLU A 246 5.16 -6.79 -15.79
C GLU A 246 3.91 -6.38 -16.58
N LYS A 247 3.19 -7.34 -17.17
CA LYS A 247 1.93 -7.08 -17.88
C LYS A 247 0.88 -6.46 -16.95
N MET A 248 0.65 -7.06 -15.78
CA MET A 248 -0.36 -6.58 -14.83
C MET A 248 0.00 -5.23 -14.22
N GLY A 249 1.29 -5.02 -13.92
CA GLY A 249 1.79 -3.76 -13.40
C GLY A 249 1.60 -2.61 -14.39
N ARG A 250 1.87 -2.84 -15.69
CA ARG A 250 1.59 -1.86 -16.75
C ARG A 250 0.10 -1.57 -16.86
N ALA A 251 -0.74 -2.61 -16.96
CA ALA A 251 -2.19 -2.46 -17.02
C ALA A 251 -2.76 -1.66 -15.83
N LEU A 252 -2.26 -1.89 -14.61
CA LEU A 252 -2.57 -1.11 -13.41
C LEU A 252 -2.22 0.38 -13.61
N THR A 253 -0.97 0.67 -13.98
CA THR A 253 -0.51 2.07 -14.08
C THR A 253 -1.16 2.84 -15.22
N GLU A 254 -1.34 2.19 -16.38
CA GLU A 254 -2.04 2.75 -17.54
C GLU A 254 -3.54 2.96 -17.23
N GLY A 255 -4.17 2.01 -16.54
CA GLY A 255 -5.55 2.16 -16.08
C GLY A 255 -5.71 3.37 -15.14
N LEU A 256 -4.75 3.61 -14.25
CA LEU A 256 -4.79 4.74 -13.32
C LEU A 256 -4.32 6.07 -13.92
N TRP A 257 -3.90 6.11 -15.19
CA TRP A 257 -3.54 7.36 -15.88
C TRP A 257 -4.68 8.38 -15.84
N CYS A 258 -5.93 7.93 -15.97
CA CYS A 258 -7.11 8.80 -15.90
C CYS A 258 -7.34 9.42 -14.52
N PHE A 259 -6.74 8.85 -13.48
CA PHE A 259 -6.79 9.38 -12.11
C PHE A 259 -5.60 10.31 -11.83
N ASN A 260 -4.42 9.95 -12.32
CA ASN A 260 -3.21 10.76 -12.23
C ASN A 260 -2.27 10.49 -13.44
N PRO A 261 -2.14 11.45 -14.38
CA PRO A 261 -1.30 11.28 -15.57
C PRO A 261 0.21 11.11 -15.32
N PHE A 262 0.69 11.34 -14.10
CA PHE A 262 2.09 11.11 -13.70
C PHE A 262 2.35 9.69 -13.19
N VAL A 263 1.34 8.82 -13.20
CA VAL A 263 1.53 7.38 -12.90
C VAL A 263 2.18 6.71 -14.11
N TYR A 264 3.49 6.49 -14.01
CA TYR A 264 4.30 5.83 -15.02
C TYR A 264 4.95 4.57 -14.48
N TYR A 265 4.79 3.45 -15.19
CA TYR A 265 5.19 2.12 -14.72
C TYR A 265 6.64 2.06 -14.25
N GLU A 266 7.59 2.48 -15.08
CA GLU A 266 9.01 2.35 -14.77
C GLU A 266 9.41 3.16 -13.52
N SER A 267 8.86 4.36 -13.38
CA SER A 267 9.11 5.23 -12.22
C SER A 267 8.50 4.69 -10.93
N PHE A 268 7.28 4.16 -11.00
CA PHE A 268 6.59 3.59 -9.83
C PHE A 268 7.15 2.22 -9.44
N LEU A 269 7.60 1.41 -10.41
CA LEU A 269 8.36 0.20 -10.12
C LEU A 269 9.66 0.56 -9.41
N PHE A 270 10.45 1.51 -9.94
CA PHE A 270 11.66 1.98 -9.28
C PHE A 270 11.39 2.47 -7.85
N LEU A 271 10.36 3.29 -7.67
CA LEU A 271 9.97 3.78 -6.34
C LEU A 271 9.58 2.63 -5.41
N THR A 272 8.84 1.64 -5.91
CA THR A 272 8.48 0.43 -5.15
C THR A 272 9.72 -0.34 -4.71
N MET A 273 10.70 -0.56 -5.58
CA MET A 273 11.97 -1.19 -5.22
C MET A 273 12.73 -0.38 -4.16
N ARG A 274 12.75 0.96 -4.28
CA ARG A 274 13.37 1.87 -3.30
C ARG A 274 12.70 1.82 -1.93
N LEU A 275 11.38 1.71 -1.88
CA LEU A 275 10.63 1.57 -0.61
C LEU A 275 10.84 0.19 0.04
N ASN A 276 11.20 -0.84 -0.74
CA ASN A 276 11.59 -2.15 -0.23
C ASN A 276 13.06 -2.26 0.17
N ASN A 277 13.86 -1.20 0.03
CA ASN A 277 15.31 -1.25 0.27
C ASN A 277 16.06 -2.27 -0.62
N ILE A 278 15.60 -2.49 -1.86
CA ILE A 278 16.32 -3.37 -2.79
C ILE A 278 17.64 -2.69 -3.21
N PRO A 279 18.80 -3.38 -3.12
CA PRO A 279 20.09 -2.82 -3.50
C PRO A 279 20.09 -2.23 -4.92
N GLY A 280 20.73 -1.08 -5.09
CA GLY A 280 20.79 -0.34 -6.36
C GLY A 280 19.59 0.60 -6.62
N TYR A 281 18.49 0.45 -5.89
CA TYR A 281 17.31 1.34 -5.98
C TYR A 281 17.33 2.41 -4.89
N HIS A 282 18.16 3.41 -5.09
CA HIS A 282 18.21 4.62 -4.27
C HIS A 282 18.13 5.86 -5.16
N TYR A 283 17.62 6.96 -4.58
CA TYR A 283 17.52 8.23 -5.30
C TYR A 283 18.48 9.28 -4.74
N TRP A 284 18.62 9.33 -3.42
CA TRP A 284 19.54 10.24 -2.74
C TRP A 284 20.87 9.53 -2.46
N ASP A 285 21.98 10.25 -2.60
CA ASP A 285 23.32 9.70 -2.32
C ASP A 285 23.47 9.16 -0.89
N GLU A 286 22.70 9.72 0.05
CA GLU A 286 22.70 9.32 1.47
C GLU A 286 22.07 7.94 1.70
N GLU A 287 21.29 7.44 0.74
CA GLU A 287 20.67 6.11 0.77
C GLU A 287 21.57 5.03 0.15
N ALA A 288 22.65 5.44 -0.53
CA ALA A 288 23.57 4.49 -1.15
C ALA A 288 24.37 3.74 -0.06
N PRO A 289 24.62 2.42 -0.24
CA PRO A 289 25.48 1.67 0.68
C PRO A 289 26.86 2.33 0.81
N ALA A 290 27.44 2.29 2.02
CA ALA A 290 28.75 2.90 2.31
C ALA A 290 29.90 2.37 1.42
N ASN A 291 29.74 1.18 0.83
CA ASN A 291 30.74 0.52 0.00
C ASN A 291 30.61 0.92 -1.47
N GLY A 292 30.98 2.18 -1.76
CA GLY A 292 31.22 2.69 -3.11
C GLY A 292 29.98 3.30 -3.79
N ARG A 293 30.21 4.39 -4.54
CA ARG A 293 29.20 5.01 -5.43
C ARG A 293 28.78 3.99 -6.50
N GLN A 294 27.78 3.18 -6.21
CA GLN A 294 27.03 2.50 -7.27
C GLN A 294 26.20 3.57 -7.98
N LYS A 295 26.35 3.67 -9.31
CA LYS A 295 25.42 4.48 -10.10
C LYS A 295 24.01 3.95 -9.86
N GLY A 296 23.11 4.81 -9.40
CA GLY A 296 21.74 4.41 -9.11
C GLY A 296 21.06 3.87 -10.37
N LEU A 297 20.28 2.79 -10.23
CA LEU A 297 19.60 2.15 -11.37
C LEU A 297 18.60 3.09 -12.08
N HIS A 298 18.31 4.26 -11.51
CA HIS A 298 17.48 5.29 -12.14
C HIS A 298 18.08 5.82 -13.44
N GLU A 299 19.41 5.70 -13.64
CA GLU A 299 20.05 6.01 -14.92
C GLU A 299 19.64 5.04 -16.05
N GLN A 300 19.03 3.90 -15.75
CA GLN A 300 18.54 2.97 -16.79
C GLN A 300 17.17 3.37 -17.34
N LEU A 301 16.46 4.27 -16.65
CA LEU A 301 15.16 4.77 -17.07
C LEU A 301 15.28 5.66 -18.31
N ASP A 302 14.22 5.68 -19.13
CA ASP A 302 14.06 6.63 -20.22
C ASP A 302 13.93 8.08 -19.70
N ARG A 303 14.01 9.06 -20.61
CA ARG A 303 14.00 10.49 -20.23
C ARG A 303 12.74 10.88 -19.45
N TYR A 304 11.59 10.37 -19.87
CA TYR A 304 10.32 10.64 -19.20
C TYR A 304 10.25 10.00 -17.81
N GLY A 305 10.64 8.72 -17.69
CA GLY A 305 10.68 8.00 -16.42
C GLY A 305 11.65 8.62 -15.42
N ARG A 306 12.79 9.15 -15.87
CA ARG A 306 13.70 9.93 -15.00
C ARG A 306 13.06 11.23 -14.52
N PHE A 307 12.35 11.95 -15.39
CA PHE A 307 11.64 13.17 -15.02
C PHE A 307 10.54 12.89 -13.99
N VAL A 308 9.69 11.88 -14.23
CA VAL A 308 8.63 11.47 -13.30
C VAL A 308 9.22 11.03 -11.96
N LEU A 309 10.29 10.23 -11.98
CA LEU A 309 10.96 9.78 -10.76
C LEU A 309 11.60 10.95 -9.98
N PHE A 310 12.22 11.91 -10.66
CA PHE A 310 12.71 13.14 -10.04
C PHE A 310 11.57 13.91 -9.38
N ALA A 311 10.49 14.16 -10.13
CA ALA A 311 9.36 14.93 -9.65
C ALA A 311 8.74 14.28 -8.41
N ILE A 312 8.44 12.98 -8.44
CA ILE A 312 7.82 12.29 -7.29
C ILE A 312 8.78 12.23 -6.09
N SER A 313 10.07 11.95 -6.30
CA SER A 313 11.04 11.87 -5.20
C SER A 313 11.24 13.22 -4.53
N TYR A 314 11.27 14.30 -5.32
CA TYR A 314 11.35 15.67 -4.83
C TYR A 314 10.08 16.10 -4.12
N ILE A 315 8.89 15.76 -4.66
CA ILE A 315 7.61 16.03 -3.99
C ILE A 315 7.60 15.37 -2.61
N LEU A 316 7.83 14.05 -2.56
CA LEU A 316 7.75 13.28 -1.33
C LEU A 316 8.80 13.71 -0.29
N SER A 317 10.06 13.86 -0.70
CA SER A 317 11.17 14.08 0.25
C SER A 317 11.37 15.56 0.61
N VAL A 318 10.92 16.50 -0.23
CA VAL A 318 11.15 17.94 -0.02
C VAL A 318 9.84 18.69 0.12
N LEU A 319 9.00 18.71 -0.93
CA LEU A 319 7.84 19.61 -0.96
C LEU A 319 6.79 19.26 0.10
N LEU A 320 6.55 17.97 0.34
CA LEU A 320 5.57 17.56 1.34
C LEU A 320 5.96 17.94 2.79
N ASN A 321 7.23 18.26 3.06
CA ASN A 321 7.65 18.79 4.36
C ASN A 321 7.28 20.28 4.54
N LEU A 322 6.82 20.95 3.48
CA LEU A 322 6.35 22.33 3.50
C LEU A 322 4.82 22.37 3.48
N THR A 323 4.22 23.06 4.44
CA THR A 323 2.76 23.08 4.67
C THR A 323 1.96 23.47 3.42
N ILE A 324 2.41 24.49 2.68
CA ILE A 324 1.67 24.98 1.51
C ILE A 324 1.62 23.96 0.36
N PHE A 325 2.72 23.27 0.10
CA PHE A 325 2.78 22.25 -0.94
C PHE A 325 2.03 20.98 -0.51
N ARG A 326 2.10 20.60 0.76
CA ARG A 326 1.27 19.52 1.32
C ARG A 326 -0.22 19.80 1.12
N TRP A 327 -0.66 21.01 1.46
CA TRP A 327 -2.06 21.42 1.25
C TRP A 327 -2.44 21.31 -0.23
N TYR A 328 -1.58 21.79 -1.13
CA TYR A 328 -1.78 21.68 -2.58
C TYR A 328 -1.94 20.22 -3.04
N PHE A 329 -0.97 19.33 -2.72
CA PHE A 329 -1.01 17.95 -3.20
C PHE A 329 -2.16 17.14 -2.58
N ASN A 330 -2.49 17.36 -1.30
CA ASN A 330 -3.68 16.74 -0.71
C ASN A 330 -4.97 17.29 -1.34
N GLY A 331 -5.02 18.59 -1.65
CA GLY A 331 -6.13 19.21 -2.37
C GLY A 331 -6.32 18.62 -3.76
N GLN A 332 -5.24 18.33 -4.49
CA GLN A 332 -5.29 17.62 -5.77
C GLN A 332 -5.92 16.23 -5.63
N MET A 333 -5.62 15.49 -4.57
CA MET A 333 -6.26 14.18 -4.33
C MET A 333 -7.76 14.29 -4.08
N VAL A 334 -8.20 15.33 -3.36
CA VAL A 334 -9.62 15.61 -3.15
C VAL A 334 -10.29 15.99 -4.48
N MET A 335 -9.62 16.79 -5.31
CA MET A 335 -10.09 17.14 -6.65
C MET A 335 -10.20 15.90 -7.56
N SER A 336 -9.18 15.04 -7.60
CA SER A 336 -9.21 13.79 -8.37
C SER A 336 -10.36 12.88 -7.93
N ARG A 337 -10.64 12.79 -6.62
CA ARG A 337 -11.82 12.08 -6.10
C ARG A 337 -13.12 12.69 -6.62
N PHE A 338 -13.25 14.02 -6.62
CA PHE A 338 -14.44 14.69 -7.13
C PHE A 338 -14.63 14.41 -8.63
N LEU A 339 -13.58 14.61 -9.43
CA LEU A 339 -13.59 14.40 -10.87
C LEU A 339 -13.96 12.95 -11.21
N ILE A 340 -13.29 11.97 -10.62
CA ILE A 340 -13.54 10.55 -10.96
C ILE A 340 -14.93 10.07 -10.54
N THR A 341 -15.57 10.74 -9.58
CA THR A 341 -16.95 10.44 -9.14
C THR A 341 -18.01 11.11 -10.02
N HIS A 342 -17.82 12.39 -10.34
CA HIS A 342 -18.88 13.23 -10.93
C HIS A 342 -18.62 13.63 -12.38
N PHE A 343 -17.36 13.78 -12.77
CA PHE A 343 -16.97 14.21 -14.12
C PHE A 343 -15.64 13.58 -14.55
N PRO A 344 -15.60 12.26 -14.82
CA PRO A 344 -14.38 11.52 -15.12
C PRO A 344 -13.92 11.76 -16.57
N PHE A 345 -13.67 13.01 -16.95
CA PHE A 345 -13.46 13.42 -18.35
C PHE A 345 -12.26 12.71 -19.02
N LEU A 346 -11.16 12.46 -18.30
CA LEU A 346 -10.03 11.69 -18.82
C LEU A 346 -10.42 10.25 -19.13
N ALA A 347 -11.22 9.62 -18.26
CA ALA A 347 -11.70 8.27 -18.49
C ALA A 347 -12.77 8.21 -19.59
N ILE A 348 -13.61 9.25 -19.72
CA ILE A 348 -14.55 9.39 -20.83
C ILE A 348 -13.79 9.45 -22.16
N TYR A 349 -12.73 10.25 -22.22
CA TYR A 349 -11.86 10.33 -23.39
C TYR A 349 -11.20 9.00 -23.71
N GLN A 350 -10.65 8.30 -22.71
CA GLN A 350 -9.85 7.10 -22.90
C GLN A 350 -10.68 5.82 -23.14
N TYR A 351 -11.81 5.66 -22.43
CA TYR A 351 -12.59 4.41 -22.38
C TYR A 351 -14.06 4.57 -22.78
N GLY A 352 -14.51 5.79 -23.07
CA GLY A 352 -15.91 6.08 -23.35
C GLY A 352 -16.76 6.28 -22.09
N THR A 353 -17.99 6.78 -22.30
CA THR A 353 -18.87 7.22 -21.19
C THR A 353 -19.31 6.09 -20.28
N VAL A 354 -19.60 4.90 -20.81
CA VAL A 354 -20.10 3.77 -20.02
C VAL A 354 -19.04 3.26 -19.05
N ASP A 355 -17.82 3.05 -19.53
CA ASP A 355 -16.74 2.50 -18.71
C ASP A 355 -16.15 3.53 -17.74
N ALA A 356 -16.22 4.82 -18.06
CA ALA A 356 -15.69 5.89 -17.24
C ALA A 356 -16.33 5.98 -15.84
N TYR A 357 -17.63 5.74 -15.72
CA TYR A 357 -18.31 5.80 -14.42
C TYR A 357 -18.23 4.46 -13.68
N VAL A 358 -17.55 4.46 -12.54
CA VAL A 358 -17.39 3.30 -11.65
C VAL A 358 -18.24 3.49 -10.40
N ARG A 359 -19.18 2.58 -10.14
CA ARG A 359 -20.02 2.57 -8.93
C ARG A 359 -19.71 1.34 -8.09
N ILE A 360 -19.44 1.58 -6.81
CA ILE A 360 -19.00 0.52 -5.87
C ILE A 360 -20.11 -0.05 -4.98
N LEU A 361 -21.20 0.70 -4.80
CA LEU A 361 -22.38 0.30 -4.04
C LEU A 361 -23.58 0.63 -4.92
N LYS A 362 -24.55 -0.29 -4.98
CA LYS A 362 -25.80 -0.09 -5.70
C LYS A 362 -26.76 0.79 -4.91
#